data_AF-A0A944MWR7-F1
#
_entry.id   AF-A0A944MWR7-F1
#
_cell.length_a   1.000
_cell.length_b   1.000
_cell.length_c   1.000
_cell.angle_alpha   90.00
_cell.angle_beta   90.00
_cell.angle_gamma   90.00
#
_symmetry.space_group_name_H-M   'P 1'
#
loop_
_entity.id
_entity.type
_entity.pdbx_description
1 polymer ?
#
loop_
_entity_poly.entity_id
_entity_poly.type
_entity_poly.pdbx_seq_one_letter_code
_entity_poly.pdbx_strand_id
1 'polypeptide(L)' 'MIVFALFLENVPMLFFSLPLIAAASIVFSATHHESPPAIWRGAVEWMIWLVGILGTVLLAVFILSQLA' A
#
# COMPACT_ATOMS: atom_id res chain seq x y z
N MET A 1 22.66 -6.28 14.97
CA MET A 1 21.85 -6.99 13.95
C MET A 1 20.63 -7.70 14.54
N ILE A 2 20.74 -8.42 15.66
CA ILE A 2 19.62 -9.18 16.26
C ILE A 2 18.41 -8.30 16.64
N VAL A 3 18.63 -7.14 17.27
CA VAL A 3 17.55 -6.23 17.68
C VAL A 3 16.76 -5.68 16.47
N PHE A 4 17.44 -5.40 15.36
CA PHE A 4 16.80 -4.96 14.12
C PHE A 4 15.99 -6.08 13.46
N ALA A 5 16.50 -7.32 13.49
CA ALA A 5 15.80 -8.49 12.98
C ALA A 5 14.52 -8.79 13.79
N LEU A 6 14.59 -8.75 15.12
CA LEU A 6 13.42 -8.94 16.00
C LEU A 6 12.37 -7.83 15.83
N PHE A 7 12.81 -6.61 15.55
CA PHE A 7 11.90 -5.52 15.18
C PHE A 7 11.18 -5.85 13.87
N LEU A 8 11.92 -6.25 12.82
CA LEU A 8 11.33 -6.65 11.54
C LEU A 8 10.35 -7.83 11.64
N GLU A 9 10.60 -8.80 12.53
CA GLU A 9 9.68 -9.93 12.77
C GLU A 9 8.34 -9.51 13.36
N ASN A 10 8.29 -8.38 14.09
CA ASN A 10 7.09 -7.88 14.74
C ASN A 10 6.52 -6.63 14.06
N VAL A 11 7.17 -6.11 13.02
CA VAL A 11 6.66 -4.97 12.25
C VAL A 11 5.47 -5.44 11.43
N PRO A 12 4.28 -4.85 11.64
CA PRO A 12 3.11 -5.21 10.85
C PRO A 12 3.42 -5.06 9.36
N MET A 13 3.09 -6.07 8.56
CA MET A 13 3.25 -6.08 7.09
C MET A 13 2.75 -4.78 6.44
N LEU A 14 1.75 -4.14 7.04
CA LEU A 14 1.21 -2.85 6.63
C LEU A 14 2.27 -1.73 6.54
N PHE A 15 3.24 -1.69 7.45
CA PHE A 15 4.33 -0.70 7.44
C PHE A 15 5.27 -0.85 6.24
N PHE A 16 5.38 -2.04 5.65
CA PHE A 16 6.13 -2.23 4.41
C PHE A 16 5.24 -2.02 3.18
N SER A 17 4.00 -2.49 3.23
CA SER A 17 3.09 -2.42 2.09
C SER A 17 2.68 -0.99 1.74
N LEU A 18 2.39 -0.12 2.71
CA LEU A 18 1.92 1.24 2.43
C LEU A 18 2.98 2.11 1.73
N PRO A 19 4.25 2.19 2.21
CA PRO A 19 5.30 2.87 1.46
C PRO A 19 5.56 2.26 0.09
N LEU A 20 5.47 0.93 -0.03
CA LEU A 20 5.65 0.25 -1.32
C LEU A 20 4.54 0.60 -2.31
N ILE A 21 3.28 0.65 -1.86
CA ILE A 21 2.14 1.09 -2.66
C ILE A 21 2.35 2.53 -3.14
N ALA A 22 2.79 3.42 -2.24
CA ALA A 22 3.06 4.80 -2.60
C ALA A 22 4.17 4.91 -3.66
N ALA A 23 5.30 4.22 -3.45
CA ALA A 23 6.41 4.18 -4.40
C ALA A 23 5.98 3.61 -5.76
N ALA A 24 5.27 2.48 -5.78
CA ALA A 24 4.77 1.86 -7.00
C ALA A 24 3.80 2.76 -7.75
N SER A 25 2.90 3.46 -7.04
CA SER A 25 1.93 4.38 -7.64
C SER A 25 2.60 5.59 -8.27
N ILE A 26 3.62 6.14 -7.61
CA ILE A 26 4.42 7.25 -8.13
C ILE A 26 5.19 6.81 -9.39
N VAL A 27 5.90 5.68 -9.33
CA VAL A 27 6.67 5.17 -10.47
C VAL A 27 5.75 4.85 -11.65
N PHE A 28 4.60 4.20 -11.40
CA PHE A 28 3.61 3.91 -12.43
C PHE A 28 3.06 5.18 -13.09
N SER A 29 2.73 6.19 -12.28
CA SER A 29 2.19 7.44 -12.82
C SER A 29 3.24 8.24 -13.60
N ALA A 30 4.49 8.21 -13.12
CA ALA A 30 5.62 8.88 -13.76
C ALA A 30 6.01 8.26 -15.11
N THR A 31 5.73 6.98 -15.34
CA THR A 31 5.94 6.36 -16.67
C THR A 31 4.79 6.60 -17.63
N HIS A 32 3.61 7.00 -17.14
CA HIS A 32 2.42 7.28 -17.96
C HIS A 32 2.26 8.74 -18.35
N HIS A 33 2.67 9.67 -17.49
CA HIS A 33 2.41 11.10 -17.67
C HIS A 33 3.71 11.89 -17.73
N GLU A 34 3.78 12.85 -18.64
CA GLU A 34 4.95 13.73 -18.77
C GLU A 34 4.86 14.96 -17.86
N SER A 35 3.64 15.42 -17.55
CA SER A 35 3.43 16.63 -16.74
C SER A 35 3.43 16.32 -15.22
N PRO A 36 4.18 17.06 -14.38
CA PRO A 36 4.22 16.83 -12.94
C PRO A 36 2.85 16.81 -12.24
N PRO A 37 1.88 17.70 -12.58
CA PRO A 37 0.56 17.67 -11.97
C PRO A 37 -0.22 16.38 -12.29
N ALA A 38 -0.11 15.88 -13.52
CA ALA A 38 -0.77 14.64 -13.92
C ALA A 38 -0.13 13.42 -13.25
N ILE A 39 1.20 13.42 -13.08
CA ILE A 39 1.91 12.37 -12.32
C ILE A 39 1.37 12.29 -10.90
N TRP A 40 1.28 13.43 -10.19
CA TRP A 40 0.80 13.45 -8.81
C TRP A 40 -0.64 12.98 -8.69
N ARG A 41 -1.52 13.47 -9.57
CA ARG A 41 -2.92 13.05 -9.60
C ARG A 41 -3.06 11.55 -9.84
N GLY A 42 -2.38 11.02 -10.85
CA GLY A 42 -2.40 9.59 -11.15
C GLY A 42 -1.84 8.76 -10.00
N ALA A 43 -0.76 9.19 -9.36
CA ALA A 43 -0.17 8.49 -8.22
C ALA A 43 -1.15 8.41 -7.03
N VAL A 44 -1.88 9.50 -6.73
CA VAL A 44 -2.91 9.52 -5.69
C VAL A 44 -4.09 8.63 -6.06
N GLU A 45 -4.58 8.68 -7.30
CA GLU A 45 -5.66 7.82 -7.79
C GLU A 45 -5.32 6.33 -7.64
N TRP A 46 -4.11 5.93 -8.05
CA TRP A 46 -3.61 4.56 -7.90
C TRP A 46 -3.43 4.14 -6.45
N MET A 47 -2.87 5.02 -5.62
CA MET A 47 -2.69 4.74 -4.19
C MET A 47 -4.04 4.51 -3.51
N ILE A 48 -5.05 5.35 -3.78
CA ILE A 48 -6.41 5.19 -3.25
C ILE A 48 -7.02 3.87 -3.72
N TRP A 49 -6.88 3.52 -5.00
CA TRP A 49 -7.39 2.27 -5.54
C TRP A 49 -6.77 1.04 -4.87
N LEU A 50 -5.43 1.01 -4.77
CA LEU A 50 -4.70 -0.12 -4.20
C LEU A 50 -4.97 -0.29 -2.70
N VAL A 51 -4.95 0.82 -1.94
CA VAL A 51 -5.29 0.81 -0.50
C VAL A 51 -6.75 0.42 -0.31
N GLY A 52 -7.65 0.92 -1.16
CA GLY A 52 -9.08 0.61 -1.11
C GLY A 52 -9.36 -0.87 -1.32
N ILE A 53 -8.77 -1.50 -2.34
CA ILE A 53 -8.91 -2.95 -2.57
C ILE A 53 -8.34 -3.72 -1.38
N LEU A 54 -7.10 -3.43 -0.98
CA LEU A 54 -6.45 -4.13 0.12
C LEU A 54 -7.26 -4.04 1.42
N GLY A 55 -7.66 -2.83 1.79
CA GLY A 55 -8.46 -2.57 2.98
C GLY A 55 -9.82 -3.27 2.93
N THR A 56 -10.49 -3.27 1.78
CA THR A 56 -11.78 -3.96 1.60
C THR A 56 -11.64 -5.46 1.79
N VAL A 57 -10.62 -6.08 1.19
CA VAL A 57 -10.37 -7.52 1.32
C VAL A 57 -10.03 -7.88 2.77
N LEU A 58 -9.15 -7.11 3.41
CA LEU A 58 -8.78 -7.32 4.82
C LEU A 58 -9.99 -7.18 5.75
N LEU A 59 -10.85 -6.18 5.51
CA LEU A 59 -12.08 -6.00 6.27
C LEU A 59 -13.05 -7.18 6.07
N ALA A 60 -13.21 -7.65 4.83
CA ALA A 60 -14.07 -8.80 4.54
C ALA A 60 -13.57 -10.07 5.25
N VAL A 61 -12.27 -10.37 5.16
CA VAL A 61 -11.65 -11.51 5.85
C VAL A 61 -11.80 -11.38 7.36
N PHE A 62 -11.59 -10.19 7.91
CA PHE A 62 -11.78 -9.94 9.34
C PHE A 62 -13.22 -10.20 9.79
N ILE A 63 -14.22 -9.72 9.05
CA ILE A 63 -15.64 -9.97 9.38
C ILE A 63 -15.92 -11.47 9.33
N LEU A 64 -15.48 -12.16 8.28
CA LEU A 64 -15.66 -13.61 8.14
C LEU A 64 -15.00 -14.40 9.27
N SER A 65 -13.83 -13.95 9.75
CA SER A 65 -13.15 -14.62 10.87
C SER A 65 -13.88 -14.47 12.21
N GLN A 66 -14.77 -13.48 12.35
CA GLN A 66 -15.62 -13.35 13.56
C GLN A 66 -16.88 -14.23 13.49
N LEU A 67 -17.22 -14.74 12.30
CA LEU A 67 -18.41 -15.56 12.07
C LEU A 67 -18.12 -17.07 12.04
N ALA A 68 -16.84 -17.45 11.97
CA ALA A 68 -16.35 -18.83 11.97
C ALA A 68 -16.08 -19.33 13.40
#